data_AF-A0A2A9P6L9-F1
#
_entry.id   AF-A0A2A9P6L9-F1
#
_cell.length_a   1.000
_cell.length_b   1.000
_cell.length_c   1.000
_cell.angle_alpha   90.00
_cell.angle_beta   90.00
_cell.angle_gamma   90.00
#
_symmetry.space_group_name_H-M   'P 1'
#
loop_
_entity.id
_entity.type
_entity.pdbx_description
1 polymer ?
#
loop_
_entity_poly.entity_id
_entity_poly.type
_entity_poly.pdbx_seq_one_letter_code
_entity_poly.pdbx_strand_id
1 'polypeptide(L)'
;MGAVIFTILRYVCVLLVATQFVLSLGNRPQGARRLYLTSMVLYGVIMLYTSFACIYIIVRQLTSTQRDSFLHMGNNVFTNLVVSMASTIGLYFIMSFLYLEPWHMFTSSLQYFLLLPSYICTLQVYAFCNTHDVTWGTKGDNVLKTDLGTAVGHAGGQTVELDMPSEQLDIDSGYDEALRNLRDRLAVPPAPVAEAQLQEDYYKSVRTYMVVSWMIANGILAMAVSDVYSSRGLGDNMYLRFILWSVAALAIFRALGSTAFAVINVVNVVVEGRLRLSVKVPSWLGGLGGRLSETVSSVGSKLKR
;
A
#
# COMPACT_ATOMS: atom_id res chain seq x y z
N MET A 1 -32.35 -11.48 16.22
CA MET A 1 -31.14 -12.25 15.84
C MET A 1 -30.09 -11.40 15.12
N GLY A 2 -30.39 -10.77 13.97
CA GLY A 2 -29.39 -10.00 13.20
C GLY A 2 -28.68 -8.86 13.95
N ALA A 3 -29.40 -8.11 14.81
CA ALA A 3 -28.81 -7.04 15.61
C ALA A 3 -27.79 -7.54 16.65
N VAL A 4 -27.99 -8.74 17.19
CA VAL A 4 -27.07 -9.36 18.17
C VAL A 4 -25.78 -9.77 17.45
N ILE A 5 -25.90 -10.43 16.30
CA ILE A 5 -24.75 -10.83 15.47
C ILE A 5 -23.95 -9.60 15.02
N PHE A 6 -24.63 -8.56 14.55
CA PHE A 6 -23.99 -7.30 14.17
C PHE A 6 -23.23 -6.67 15.35
N THR A 7 -23.83 -6.65 16.54
CA THR A 7 -23.20 -6.10 17.74
C THR A 7 -21.94 -6.87 18.12
N ILE A 8 -22.00 -8.20 18.12
CA ILE A 8 -20.84 -9.07 18.39
C ILE A 8 -19.73 -8.81 17.38
N LEU A 9 -20.03 -8.83 16.08
CA LEU A 9 -19.04 -8.60 15.03
C LEU A 9 -18.42 -7.20 15.09
N ARG A 10 -19.19 -6.18 15.49
CA ARG A 10 -18.67 -4.83 15.72
C ARG A 10 -17.64 -4.82 16.83
N TYR A 11 -17.93 -5.43 17.98
CA TYR A 11 -16.97 -5.52 19.09
C TYR A 11 -15.72 -6.31 18.69
N VAL A 12 -15.89 -7.45 18.01
CA VAL A 12 -14.76 -8.23 17.49
C VAL A 12 -13.90 -7.40 16.54
N CYS A 13 -14.51 -6.63 15.63
CA CYS A 13 -13.77 -5.76 14.71
C CYS A 13 -12.94 -4.70 15.45
N VAL A 14 -13.51 -4.03 16.45
CA VAL A 14 -12.79 -3.01 17.25
C VAL A 14 -11.64 -3.65 18.03
N LEU A 15 -11.87 -4.81 18.66
CA LEU A 15 -10.83 -5.56 19.37
C LEU A 15 -9.72 -6.05 18.44
N LEU A 16 -10.06 -6.45 17.21
CA LEU A 16 -9.07 -6.84 16.20
C LEU A 16 -8.19 -5.66 15.79
N VAL A 17 -8.77 -4.48 15.55
CA VAL A 17 -8.00 -3.27 15.25
C VAL A 17 -7.06 -2.92 16.41
N ALA A 18 -7.56 -2.95 17.65
CA ALA A 18 -6.74 -2.71 18.84
C ALA A 18 -5.60 -3.75 18.97
N THR A 19 -5.90 -5.02 18.76
CA THR A 19 -4.90 -6.10 18.77
C THR A 19 -3.85 -5.88 17.69
N GLN A 20 -4.25 -5.44 16.50
CA GLN A 20 -3.36 -5.17 15.38
C GLN A 20 -2.37 -4.05 15.69
N PHE A 21 -2.82 -3.00 16.38
CA PHE A 21 -1.96 -1.94 16.89
C PHE A 21 -0.91 -2.46 17.87
N VAL A 22 -1.33 -3.26 18.85
CA VAL A 22 -0.41 -3.84 19.86
C VAL A 22 0.64 -4.74 19.19
N LEU A 23 0.21 -5.59 18.26
CA LEU A 23 1.14 -6.46 17.53
C LEU A 23 2.14 -5.69 16.67
N SER A 24 1.69 -4.59 16.04
CA SER A 24 2.51 -3.82 15.10
C SER A 24 3.54 -2.90 15.78
N LEU A 25 3.37 -2.57 17.06
CA LEU A 25 4.32 -1.75 17.84
C LEU A 25 5.50 -2.56 18.38
N GLY A 26 5.28 -3.82 18.76
CA GLY A 26 6.27 -4.62 19.49
C GLY A 26 6.87 -5.80 18.73
N ASN A 27 6.16 -6.36 17.74
CA ASN A 27 6.56 -7.62 17.11
C ASN A 27 6.87 -7.45 15.62
N ARG A 28 7.99 -8.04 15.17
CA ARG A 28 8.15 -8.33 13.74
C ARG A 28 7.10 -9.38 13.33
N PRO A 29 6.48 -9.28 12.16
CA PRO A 29 5.44 -10.21 11.72
C PRO A 29 5.94 -11.66 11.62
N GLN A 30 7.25 -11.86 11.47
CA GLN A 30 7.90 -13.16 11.52
C GLN A 30 7.91 -13.81 12.92
N GLY A 31 7.92 -13.01 13.99
CA GLY A 31 7.93 -13.50 15.38
C GLY A 31 6.55 -13.91 15.90
N ALA A 32 5.46 -13.33 15.37
CA ALA A 32 4.10 -13.56 15.84
C ALA A 32 3.14 -14.06 14.73
N ARG A 33 3.64 -14.89 13.81
CA ARG A 33 2.90 -15.36 12.62
C ARG A 33 1.50 -15.90 12.93
N ARG A 34 1.33 -16.64 14.04
CA ARG A 34 0.03 -17.22 14.43
C ARG A 34 -0.99 -16.14 14.78
N LEU A 35 -0.60 -15.08 15.48
CA LEU A 35 -1.50 -14.01 15.87
C LEU A 35 -1.95 -13.19 14.66
N TYR A 36 -1.03 -12.88 13.74
CA TYR A 36 -1.35 -12.23 12.46
C TYR A 36 -2.25 -13.10 11.56
N LEU A 37 -2.03 -14.42 11.55
CA LEU A 37 -2.89 -15.33 10.78
C LEU A 37 -4.29 -15.41 11.37
N THR A 38 -4.43 -15.51 12.70
CA THR A 38 -5.73 -15.52 13.36
C THR A 38 -6.51 -14.22 13.12
N SER A 39 -5.87 -13.04 13.22
CA SER A 39 -6.54 -11.78 12.93
C SER A 39 -6.95 -11.67 11.45
N MET A 40 -6.13 -12.16 10.52
CA MET A 40 -6.47 -12.22 9.09
C MET A 40 -7.69 -13.11 8.80
N VAL A 41 -7.78 -14.28 9.44
CA VAL A 41 -8.94 -15.18 9.30
C VAL A 41 -10.20 -14.53 9.88
N LEU A 42 -10.11 -13.89 11.05
CA LEU A 42 -11.26 -13.22 11.67
C LEU A 42 -11.76 -12.03 10.84
N TYR A 43 -10.86 -11.23 10.24
CA TYR A 43 -11.24 -10.22 9.27
C TYR A 43 -11.96 -10.81 8.05
N GLY A 44 -11.50 -11.97 7.57
CA GLY A 44 -12.16 -12.71 6.49
C GLY A 44 -13.59 -13.13 6.83
N VAL A 45 -13.85 -13.61 8.05
CA VAL A 45 -15.20 -13.96 8.52
C VAL A 45 -16.10 -12.72 8.60
N ILE A 46 -15.58 -11.60 9.11
CA ILE A 46 -16.30 -10.33 9.16
C ILE A 46 -16.66 -9.88 7.73
N MET A 47 -15.71 -9.97 6.79
CA MET A 47 -15.93 -9.57 5.39
C MET A 47 -16.95 -10.44 4.67
N LEU A 48 -16.96 -11.74 4.96
CA LEU A 48 -17.96 -12.67 4.42
C LEU A 48 -19.36 -12.29 4.90
N TYR A 49 -19.49 -12.00 6.20
CA TYR A 49 -20.77 -11.56 6.78
C TYR A 49 -21.24 -10.22 6.21
N THR A 50 -20.36 -9.21 6.11
CA THR A 50 -20.73 -7.89 5.57
C THR A 50 -21.05 -7.95 4.08
N SER A 51 -20.33 -8.76 3.31
CA SER A 51 -20.63 -9.03 1.90
C SER A 51 -22.02 -9.66 1.74
N PHE A 52 -22.33 -10.68 2.54
CA PHE A 52 -23.64 -11.32 2.54
C PHE A 52 -24.75 -10.34 2.91
N ALA A 53 -24.54 -9.53 3.96
CA ALA A 53 -25.50 -8.51 4.38
C ALA A 53 -25.73 -7.44 3.29
N CYS A 54 -24.68 -7.03 2.59
CA CYS A 54 -24.77 -6.06 1.48
C CYS A 54 -25.61 -6.62 0.32
N ILE A 55 -25.33 -7.85 -0.11
CA ILE A 55 -26.10 -8.52 -1.17
C ILE A 55 -27.57 -8.69 -0.73
N TYR A 56 -27.80 -9.09 0.52
CA TYR A 56 -29.14 -9.23 1.07
C TYR A 56 -29.93 -7.91 1.05
N ILE A 57 -29.30 -6.79 1.41
CA ILE A 57 -29.92 -5.46 1.36
C ILE A 57 -30.29 -5.11 -0.09
N ILE A 58 -29.43 -5.39 -1.06
CA ILE A 58 -29.69 -5.11 -2.47
C ILE A 58 -30.86 -5.95 -2.99
N VAL A 59 -30.86 -7.26 -2.75
CA VAL A 59 -31.93 -8.17 -3.19
C VAL A 59 -33.26 -7.79 -2.54
N ARG A 60 -33.25 -7.46 -1.25
CA ARG A 60 -34.45 -7.01 -0.54
C ARG A 60 -34.97 -5.72 -1.13
N GLN A 61 -34.10 -4.75 -1.40
CA GLN A 61 -34.47 -3.48 -2.01
C GLN A 61 -35.07 -3.68 -3.41
N LEU A 62 -34.49 -4.57 -4.23
CA LEU A 62 -35.02 -4.94 -5.54
C LEU A 62 -36.42 -5.58 -5.47
N THR A 63 -36.67 -6.38 -4.43
CA THR A 63 -37.94 -7.13 -4.27
C THR A 63 -39.03 -6.30 -3.60
N SER A 64 -38.65 -5.42 -2.66
CA SER A 64 -39.59 -4.56 -1.91
C SER A 64 -39.98 -3.29 -2.68
N THR A 65 -39.18 -2.88 -3.66
CA THR A 65 -39.54 -1.82 -4.58
C THR A 65 -40.64 -2.36 -5.51
N GLN A 66 -41.90 -2.16 -5.10
CA GLN A 66 -43.06 -2.39 -5.95
C GLN A 66 -42.91 -1.66 -7.29
N ARG A 67 -43.47 -2.29 -8.32
CA ARG A 67 -43.32 -2.14 -9.77
C ARG A 67 -43.44 -0.73 -10.39
N ASP A 68 -43.57 0.34 -9.61
CA ASP A 68 -43.86 1.70 -10.13
C ASP A 68 -42.69 2.70 -10.04
N SER A 69 -41.55 2.31 -9.46
CA SER A 69 -40.43 3.24 -9.21
C SER A 69 -39.12 2.87 -9.92
N PHE A 70 -39.18 2.09 -11.00
CA PHE A 70 -38.04 1.94 -11.93
C PHE A 70 -37.70 3.27 -12.66
N LEU A 71 -38.61 4.25 -12.64
CA LEU A 71 -38.46 5.55 -13.32
C LEU A 71 -38.03 6.71 -12.41
N HIS A 72 -38.08 6.55 -11.08
CA HIS A 72 -37.49 7.53 -10.17
C HIS A 72 -36.06 7.10 -9.83
N MET A 73 -35.17 7.27 -10.80
CA MET A 73 -33.72 7.25 -10.61
C MET A 73 -33.29 8.49 -9.80
N GLY A 74 -33.86 8.61 -8.60
CA GLY A 74 -33.59 9.66 -7.63
C GLY A 74 -32.52 9.25 -6.64
N ASN A 75 -32.16 10.21 -5.78
CA ASN A 75 -31.15 10.17 -4.71
C ASN A 75 -31.48 9.17 -3.57
N ASN A 76 -31.83 7.94 -3.93
CA ASN A 76 -32.20 6.88 -3.03
C ASN A 76 -30.99 5.98 -2.76
N VAL A 77 -30.96 5.38 -1.56
CA VAL A 77 -29.90 4.45 -1.13
C VAL A 77 -29.66 3.32 -2.12
N PHE A 78 -30.71 2.87 -2.80
CA PHE A 78 -30.61 1.87 -3.85
C PHE A 78 -29.67 2.31 -4.98
N THR A 79 -29.90 3.49 -5.57
CA THR A 79 -29.07 4.03 -6.64
C THR A 79 -27.62 4.19 -6.18
N ASN A 80 -27.40 4.71 -4.96
CA ASN A 80 -26.06 4.88 -4.40
C ASN A 80 -25.31 3.55 -4.22
N LEU A 81 -26.00 2.52 -3.70
CA LEU A 81 -25.41 1.19 -3.52
C LEU A 81 -25.14 0.47 -4.84
N VAL A 82 -26.07 0.53 -5.80
CA VAL A 82 -25.91 -0.10 -7.11
C VAL A 82 -24.80 0.58 -7.91
N VAL A 83 -24.76 1.91 -7.95
CA VAL A 83 -23.69 2.67 -8.64
C VAL A 83 -22.32 2.40 -7.99
N SER A 84 -22.27 2.33 -6.65
CA SER A 84 -21.02 1.99 -5.96
C SER A 84 -20.57 0.56 -6.24
N MET A 85 -21.47 -0.42 -6.23
CA MET A 85 -21.12 -1.81 -6.55
C MET A 85 -20.72 -1.97 -8.02
N ALA A 86 -21.42 -1.31 -8.94
CA ALA A 86 -21.09 -1.32 -10.36
C ALA A 86 -19.73 -0.66 -10.63
N SER A 87 -19.39 0.43 -9.92
CA SER A 87 -18.08 1.08 -10.05
C SER A 87 -16.95 0.31 -9.37
N THR A 88 -17.21 -0.36 -8.24
CA THR A 88 -16.16 -1.10 -7.52
C THR A 88 -15.93 -2.48 -8.10
N ILE A 89 -16.96 -3.27 -8.39
CA ILE A 89 -16.83 -4.64 -8.91
C ILE A 89 -17.05 -4.66 -10.43
N GLY A 90 -18.09 -3.98 -10.92
CA GLY A 90 -18.44 -3.99 -12.34
C GLY A 90 -17.33 -3.43 -13.24
N LEU A 91 -16.68 -2.32 -12.87
CA LEU A 91 -15.54 -1.79 -13.61
C LEU A 91 -14.34 -2.74 -13.61
N TYR A 92 -14.10 -3.49 -12.53
CA TYR A 92 -13.04 -4.51 -12.56
C TYR A 92 -13.34 -5.58 -13.61
N PHE A 93 -14.57 -6.10 -13.67
CA PHE A 93 -14.95 -7.06 -14.71
C PHE A 93 -14.80 -6.48 -16.12
N ILE A 94 -15.33 -5.28 -16.38
CA ILE A 94 -15.25 -4.63 -17.69
C ILE A 94 -13.79 -4.44 -18.10
N MET A 95 -12.93 -3.99 -17.18
CA MET A 95 -11.50 -3.85 -17.46
C MET A 95 -10.82 -5.21 -17.70
N SER A 96 -11.11 -6.25 -16.91
CA SER A 96 -10.53 -7.58 -17.15
C SER A 96 -10.88 -8.13 -18.53
N PHE A 97 -12.10 -7.86 -19.04
CA PHE A 97 -12.46 -8.19 -20.43
C PHE A 97 -11.73 -7.33 -21.46
N LEU A 98 -11.56 -6.04 -21.20
CA LEU A 98 -10.80 -5.13 -22.08
C LEU A 98 -9.33 -5.56 -22.24
N TYR A 99 -8.74 -6.09 -21.17
CA TYR A 99 -7.37 -6.61 -21.16
C TYR A 99 -7.26 -8.08 -21.61
N LEU A 100 -8.36 -8.72 -22.03
CA LEU A 100 -8.43 -10.10 -22.54
C LEU A 100 -7.96 -11.19 -21.56
N GLU A 101 -7.89 -10.90 -20.26
CA GLU A 101 -7.47 -11.86 -19.23
C GLU A 101 -8.53 -12.01 -18.14
N PRO A 102 -9.78 -12.44 -18.42
CA PRO A 102 -10.83 -12.49 -17.40
C PRO A 102 -10.61 -13.57 -16.33
N TRP A 103 -9.68 -14.51 -16.57
CA TRP A 103 -9.50 -15.72 -15.74
C TRP A 103 -9.12 -15.43 -14.29
N HIS A 104 -8.35 -14.37 -14.02
CA HIS A 104 -7.98 -13.99 -12.65
C HIS A 104 -9.20 -13.57 -11.82
N MET A 105 -10.24 -13.04 -12.47
CA MET A 105 -11.47 -12.63 -11.81
C MET A 105 -12.31 -13.84 -11.37
N PHE A 106 -12.29 -14.94 -12.11
CA PHE A 106 -13.05 -16.14 -11.74
C PHE A 106 -12.34 -17.01 -10.70
N THR A 107 -11.01 -17.05 -10.74
CA THR A 107 -10.22 -17.96 -9.90
C THR A 107 -9.83 -17.36 -8.54
N SER A 108 -9.53 -16.06 -8.48
CA SER A 108 -8.88 -15.44 -7.31
C SER A 108 -9.64 -14.25 -6.68
N SER A 109 -10.66 -13.72 -7.36
CA SER A 109 -11.37 -12.51 -6.88
C SER A 109 -12.04 -12.71 -5.53
N LEU A 110 -12.68 -13.85 -5.29
CA LEU A 110 -13.37 -14.11 -4.03
C LEU A 110 -12.40 -14.11 -2.84
N GLN A 111 -11.22 -14.74 -3.01
CA GLN A 111 -10.18 -14.76 -2.00
C GLN A 111 -9.63 -13.34 -1.77
N TYR A 112 -9.43 -12.57 -2.83
CA TYR A 112 -8.99 -11.18 -2.76
C TYR A 112 -9.99 -10.29 -2.00
N PHE A 113 -11.27 -10.34 -2.35
CA PHE A 113 -12.31 -9.54 -1.69
C PHE A 113 -12.49 -9.93 -0.23
N LEU A 114 -12.34 -11.21 0.12
CA LEU A 114 -12.42 -11.69 1.50
C LEU A 114 -11.24 -11.19 2.35
N LEU A 115 -10.05 -11.09 1.76
CA LEU A 115 -8.83 -10.63 2.44
C LEU A 115 -8.63 -9.12 2.42
N LEU A 116 -9.41 -8.36 1.65
CA LEU A 116 -9.30 -6.89 1.54
C LEU A 116 -9.23 -6.15 2.89
N PRO A 117 -10.10 -6.43 3.87
CA PRO A 117 -10.03 -5.75 5.16
C PRO A 117 -8.74 -6.05 5.91
N SER A 118 -8.22 -7.28 5.76
CA SER A 118 -6.92 -7.62 6.35
C SER A 118 -5.80 -6.81 5.70
N TYR A 119 -5.81 -6.62 4.38
CA TYR A 119 -4.79 -5.81 3.70
C TYR A 119 -4.89 -4.34 4.10
N ILE A 120 -6.09 -3.77 4.15
CA ILE A 120 -6.28 -2.37 4.50
C ILE A 120 -5.91 -2.15 5.97
N CYS A 121 -6.45 -2.92 6.91
CA CYS A 121 -6.21 -2.67 8.33
C CYS A 121 -4.83 -3.14 8.79
N THR A 122 -4.41 -4.36 8.44
CA THR A 122 -3.16 -4.96 8.94
C THR A 122 -1.94 -4.27 8.35
N LEU A 123 -1.89 -4.11 7.02
CA LEU A 123 -0.71 -3.55 6.36
C LEU A 123 -0.58 -2.06 6.62
N GLN A 124 -1.70 -1.32 6.64
CA GLN A 124 -1.66 0.12 6.90
C GLN A 124 -1.23 0.42 8.34
N VAL A 125 -1.82 -0.26 9.33
CA VAL A 125 -1.41 -0.10 10.74
C VAL A 125 0.05 -0.50 10.91
N TYR A 126 0.47 -1.61 10.29
CA TYR A 126 1.87 -2.04 10.35
C TYR A 126 2.82 -1.02 9.72
N ALA A 127 2.47 -0.46 8.55
CA ALA A 127 3.27 0.56 7.89
C ALA A 127 3.39 1.82 8.77
N PHE A 128 2.29 2.30 9.36
CA PHE A 128 2.30 3.47 10.24
C PHE A 128 3.11 3.23 11.52
N CYS A 129 2.96 2.07 12.14
CA CYS A 129 3.76 1.68 13.31
C CYS A 129 5.25 1.47 13.00
N ASN A 130 5.64 1.33 11.74
CA ASN A 130 7.03 1.07 11.35
C ASN A 130 7.65 2.18 10.49
N THR A 131 7.07 3.38 10.44
CA THR A 131 7.60 4.52 9.65
C THR A 131 9.00 4.98 10.05
N HIS A 132 9.41 4.75 11.29
CA HIS A 132 10.80 4.98 11.75
C HIS A 132 11.84 4.07 11.08
N ASP A 133 11.43 2.91 10.55
CA ASP A 133 12.32 1.94 9.93
C ASP A 133 12.36 2.19 8.41
N VAL A 134 13.10 3.22 7.99
CA VAL A 134 13.30 3.59 6.57
C VAL A 134 14.37 2.72 5.89
N THR A 135 14.76 1.60 6.50
CA THR A 135 15.70 0.64 5.89
C THR A 135 15.02 -0.30 4.87
N TRP A 136 13.74 -0.08 4.59
CA TRP A 136 12.99 -0.80 3.56
C TRP A 136 13.51 -0.40 2.18
N GLY A 137 14.40 -1.23 1.63
CA GLY A 137 15.07 -0.99 0.35
C GLY A 137 16.60 -0.94 0.44
N THR A 138 17.18 -0.86 1.64
CA THR A 138 18.65 -0.83 1.86
C THR A 138 19.15 -1.87 2.85
N LYS A 139 18.28 -2.78 3.36
CA LYS A 139 18.63 -3.91 4.28
C LYS A 139 19.70 -4.90 3.77
N GLY A 140 20.23 -4.72 2.56
CA GLY A 140 21.40 -5.44 2.05
C GLY A 140 22.74 -4.81 2.44
N ASP A 141 22.73 -3.55 2.89
CA ASP A 141 23.94 -2.81 3.27
C ASP A 141 24.21 -2.99 4.77
N ASN A 142 24.46 -4.24 5.18
CA ASN A 142 24.93 -4.56 6.54
C ASN A 142 26.44 -4.33 6.63
N VAL A 143 26.90 -3.11 6.32
CA VAL A 143 28.23 -2.71 6.76
C VAL A 143 28.09 -2.48 8.26
N LEU A 144 28.45 -3.49 9.03
CA LEU A 144 28.75 -3.32 10.44
C LEU A 144 29.81 -2.22 10.49
N LYS A 145 29.42 -0.99 10.79
CA LYS A 145 30.39 0.03 11.22
C LYS A 145 30.83 -0.40 12.61
N THR A 146 31.76 -1.35 12.65
CA THR A 146 32.61 -1.56 13.82
C THR A 146 33.37 -0.25 13.98
N ASP A 147 32.92 0.59 14.90
CA ASP A 147 33.68 1.74 15.35
C ASP A 147 34.87 1.19 16.15
N LEU A 148 36.03 1.07 15.49
CA LEU A 148 37.27 0.61 16.12
C LEU A 148 37.91 1.70 17.02
N GLY A 149 37.25 2.85 17.21
CA GLY A 149 37.87 4.00 17.86
C GLY A 149 39.15 4.41 17.09
N THR A 150 40.21 4.80 17.82
CA THR A 150 41.49 5.25 17.25
C THR A 150 42.31 4.14 16.56
N ALA A 151 41.85 2.88 16.56
CA ALA A 151 42.58 1.79 15.91
C ALA A 151 42.28 1.79 14.40
N VAL A 152 43.19 2.36 13.61
CA VAL A 152 43.14 2.32 12.14
C VAL A 152 43.78 1.02 11.66
N GLY A 153 42.95 0.03 11.28
CA GLY A 153 43.44 -1.19 10.66
C GLY A 153 43.84 -0.96 9.21
N HIS A 154 45.10 -1.19 8.85
CA HIS A 154 45.51 -1.21 7.44
C HIS A 154 44.99 -2.47 6.72
N ALA A 155 44.73 -2.32 5.41
CA ALA A 155 44.28 -3.38 4.50
C ALA A 155 45.32 -4.51 4.39
N GLY A 156 45.26 -5.48 5.31
CA GLY A 156 46.23 -6.56 5.42
C GLY A 156 46.04 -7.52 6.60
N GLY A 157 45.11 -7.24 7.52
CA GLY A 157 44.44 -8.29 8.30
C GLY A 157 45.17 -8.92 9.49
N GLN A 158 46.36 -8.50 9.90
CA GLN A 158 47.02 -9.09 11.08
C GLN A 158 47.74 -8.15 12.05
N THR A 159 47.87 -6.86 11.77
CA THR A 159 48.58 -5.93 12.67
C THR A 159 47.75 -4.69 12.97
N VAL A 160 47.51 -4.46 14.25
CA VAL A 160 46.89 -3.24 14.79
C VAL A 160 48.04 -2.39 15.31
N GLU A 161 48.29 -1.24 14.69
CA GLU A 161 49.21 -0.24 15.24
C GLU A 161 48.45 0.59 16.26
N LEU A 162 48.85 0.44 17.52
CA LEU A 162 48.47 1.31 18.62
C LEU A 162 49.57 2.35 18.74
N ASP A 163 49.24 3.62 18.51
CA ASP A 163 50.17 4.72 18.75
C ASP A 163 50.41 4.79 20.26
N MET A 164 51.49 4.16 20.70
CA MET A 164 51.85 4.04 22.11
C MET A 164 52.91 5.11 22.38
N PRO A 165 52.64 6.11 23.24
CA PRO A 165 53.60 7.18 23.51
C PRO A 165 54.89 6.57 24.06
N SER A 166 55.97 6.64 23.30
CA SER A 166 57.26 6.01 23.65
C SER A 166 58.26 6.99 24.29
N GLU A 167 57.89 8.27 24.40
CA GLU A 167 58.74 9.31 24.97
C GLU A 167 58.59 9.34 26.50
N GLN A 168 59.70 9.34 27.24
CA GLN A 168 59.70 9.25 28.71
C GLN A 168 58.88 10.38 29.36
N LEU A 169 58.85 11.55 28.73
CA LEU A 169 58.09 12.73 29.16
C LEU A 169 56.57 12.52 29.05
N ASP A 170 56.10 11.79 28.03
CA ASP A 170 54.69 11.46 27.83
C ASP A 170 54.22 10.39 28.84
N ILE A 171 55.12 9.50 29.26
CA ILE A 171 54.84 8.50 30.30
C ILE A 171 54.70 9.16 31.67
N ASP A 172 55.65 10.03 32.04
CA ASP A 172 55.62 10.73 33.33
C ASP A 172 54.46 11.72 33.41
N SER A 173 54.16 12.44 32.31
CA SER A 173 53.02 13.36 32.26
C SER A 173 51.68 12.61 32.33
N GLY A 174 51.54 11.47 31.65
CA GLY A 174 50.37 10.60 31.75
C GLY A 174 50.21 9.98 33.14
N TYR A 175 51.32 9.61 33.79
CA TYR A 175 51.30 9.11 35.17
C TYR A 175 50.86 10.18 36.17
N ASP A 176 51.41 11.40 36.09
CA ASP A 176 51.03 12.52 36.95
C ASP A 176 49.58 12.98 36.69
N GLU A 177 49.12 12.93 35.44
CA GLU A 177 47.72 13.18 35.09
C GLU A 177 46.79 12.14 35.69
N ALA A 178 47.12 10.85 35.60
CA ALA A 178 46.34 9.77 36.23
C ALA A 178 46.28 9.91 37.76
N LEU A 179 47.39 10.32 38.39
CA LEU A 179 47.48 10.52 39.85
C LEU A 179 46.66 11.73 40.30
N ARG A 180 46.64 12.82 39.51
CA ARG A 180 45.73 13.97 39.70
C ARG A 180 44.27 13.57 39.50
N ASN A 181 43.96 12.76 38.49
CA ASN A 181 42.59 12.31 38.20
C ASN A 181 42.03 11.40 39.31
N LEU A 182 42.88 10.53 39.90
CA LEU A 182 42.56 9.71 41.08
C LEU A 182 42.33 10.56 42.34
N ARG A 183 43.12 11.62 42.53
CA ARG A 183 43.03 12.50 43.72
C ARG A 183 41.82 13.43 43.68
N ASP A 184 41.62 14.10 42.55
CA ASP A 184 40.62 15.17 42.45
C ASP A 184 39.25 14.66 41.95
N ARG A 185 39.13 13.36 41.59
CA ARG A 185 37.92 12.71 41.05
C ARG A 185 37.13 13.69 40.18
N LEU A 186 37.74 14.14 39.08
CA LEU A 186 37.05 14.99 38.13
C LEU A 186 35.79 14.24 37.67
N ALA A 187 34.62 14.78 38.02
CA ALA A 187 33.36 14.24 37.57
C ALA A 187 33.37 14.34 36.04
N VAL A 188 33.50 13.19 35.37
CA VAL A 188 33.46 13.12 33.91
C VAL A 188 32.11 13.72 33.52
N PRO A 189 32.08 14.84 32.76
CA PRO A 189 30.83 15.38 32.28
C PRO A 189 30.11 14.25 31.51
N PRO A 190 28.80 14.06 31.71
CA PRO A 190 28.09 12.99 31.04
C PRO A 190 28.39 13.09 29.54
N ALA A 191 28.85 11.98 28.96
CA ALA A 191 29.22 11.94 27.56
C ALA A 191 28.07 12.57 26.74
N PRO A 192 28.37 13.51 25.82
CA PRO A 192 27.34 14.08 24.98
C PRO A 192 26.64 12.93 24.26
N VAL A 193 25.30 12.95 24.26
CA VAL A 193 24.51 11.91 23.61
C VAL A 193 25.00 11.84 22.15
N ALA A 194 25.48 10.66 21.75
CA ALA A 194 26.02 10.47 20.42
C ALA A 194 25.01 10.96 19.38
N GLU A 195 25.45 11.72 18.38
CA GLU A 195 24.56 12.28 17.36
C GLU A 195 23.72 11.19 16.66
N ALA A 196 24.28 9.99 16.52
CA ALA A 196 23.59 8.80 16.02
C ALA A 196 22.40 8.39 16.91
N GLN A 197 22.55 8.45 18.24
CA GLN A 197 21.47 8.13 19.17
C GLN A 197 20.39 9.21 19.16
N LEU A 198 20.76 10.48 19.02
CA LEU A 198 19.79 11.58 18.83
C LEU A 198 18.99 11.43 17.54
N GLN A 199 19.63 11.01 16.44
CA GLN A 199 18.95 10.72 15.17
C GLN A 199 17.98 9.54 15.31
N GLU A 200 18.39 8.44 15.94
CA GLU A 200 17.50 7.30 16.19
C GLU A 200 16.27 7.68 17.03
N ASP A 201 16.46 8.46 18.09
CA ASP A 201 15.38 8.91 18.96
C ASP A 201 14.45 9.88 18.23
N TYR A 202 15.01 10.75 17.36
CA TYR A 202 14.21 11.58 16.46
C TYR A 202 13.33 10.72 15.54
N TYR A 203 13.88 9.73 14.85
CA TYR A 203 13.10 8.84 13.97
C TYR A 203 12.04 8.03 14.73
N LYS A 204 12.37 7.52 15.92
CA LYS A 204 11.40 6.84 16.81
C LYS A 204 10.28 7.79 17.24
N SER A 205 10.58 9.07 17.51
CA SER A 205 9.60 10.08 17.89
C SER A 205 8.66 10.45 16.73
N VAL A 206 9.17 10.57 15.50
CA VAL A 206 8.38 10.85 14.30
C VAL A 206 7.32 9.77 14.09
N ARG A 207 7.69 8.49 14.23
CA ARG A 207 6.72 7.38 14.23
C ARG A 207 5.62 7.62 15.26
N THR A 208 5.99 7.91 16.50
CA THR A 208 5.00 8.05 17.59
C THR A 208 4.02 9.18 17.30
N TYR A 209 4.50 10.36 16.88
CA TYR A 209 3.63 11.49 16.53
C TYR A 209 2.70 11.16 15.35
N MET A 210 3.22 10.47 14.34
CA MET A 210 2.43 10.08 13.17
C MET A 210 1.35 9.06 13.53
N VAL A 211 1.69 8.01 14.29
CA VAL A 211 0.73 6.99 14.72
C VAL A 211 -0.33 7.58 15.66
N VAL A 212 0.07 8.44 16.60
CA VAL A 212 -0.86 9.07 17.56
C VAL A 212 -1.82 10.02 16.84
N SER A 213 -1.33 10.90 15.96
CA SER A 213 -2.19 11.81 15.19
C SER A 213 -3.15 11.04 14.29
N TRP A 214 -2.69 9.98 13.62
CA TRP A 214 -3.55 9.11 12.82
C TRP A 214 -4.62 8.41 13.65
N MET A 215 -4.25 7.86 14.81
CA MET A 215 -5.15 7.15 15.71
C MET A 215 -6.22 8.08 16.28
N ILE A 216 -5.83 9.29 16.70
CA ILE A 216 -6.77 10.31 17.21
C ILE A 216 -7.74 10.73 16.10
N ALA A 217 -7.25 11.02 14.88
CA ALA A 217 -8.09 11.41 13.76
C ALA A 217 -9.12 10.32 13.39
N ASN A 218 -8.70 9.07 13.31
CA ASN A 218 -9.61 7.95 13.03
C ASN A 218 -10.57 7.67 14.19
N GLY A 219 -10.12 7.82 15.44
CA GLY A 219 -10.94 7.67 16.63
C GLY A 219 -12.06 8.72 16.70
N ILE A 220 -11.73 9.99 16.46
CA ILE A 220 -12.72 11.09 16.40
C ILE A 220 -13.73 10.82 15.29
N LEU A 221 -13.26 10.42 14.10
CA LEU A 221 -14.14 10.10 12.98
C LEU A 221 -15.08 8.93 13.31
N ALA A 222 -14.57 7.86 13.92
CA ALA A 222 -15.39 6.70 14.30
C ALA A 222 -16.45 7.08 15.35
N MET A 223 -16.10 7.90 16.34
CA MET A 223 -17.04 8.42 17.34
C MET A 223 -18.11 9.30 16.70
N ALA A 224 -17.70 10.29 15.88
CA ALA A 224 -18.62 11.21 15.22
C ALA A 224 -19.62 10.48 14.31
N VAL A 225 -19.15 9.51 13.51
CA VAL A 225 -20.02 8.72 12.64
C VAL A 225 -20.95 7.82 13.45
N SER A 226 -20.46 7.20 14.52
CA SER A 226 -21.27 6.32 15.35
C SER A 226 -22.38 7.06 16.09
N ASP A 227 -22.12 8.27 16.56
CA ASP A 227 -23.09 9.06 17.31
C ASP A 227 -24.17 9.68 16.39
N VAL A 228 -23.73 10.35 15.31
CA VAL A 228 -24.61 11.07 14.37
C VAL A 228 -25.55 10.15 13.58
N TYR A 229 -25.12 8.91 13.31
CA TYR A 229 -25.84 7.99 12.43
C TYR A 229 -26.36 6.72 13.14
N SER A 230 -26.28 6.65 14.48
CA SER A 230 -26.83 5.53 15.26
C SER A 230 -28.36 5.38 15.11
N SER A 231 -29.08 6.48 14.88
CA SER A 231 -30.54 6.56 14.90
C SER A 231 -31.19 6.88 13.55
N ARG A 232 -30.41 7.25 12.54
CA ARG A 232 -30.91 7.55 11.18
C ARG A 232 -30.81 6.33 10.29
N GLY A 233 -31.92 5.98 9.64
CA GLY A 233 -31.94 4.88 8.68
C GLY A 233 -30.90 5.09 7.56
N LEU A 234 -30.40 3.99 6.97
CA LEU A 234 -29.41 3.98 5.88
C LEU A 234 -29.73 4.97 4.74
N GLY A 235 -31.03 5.27 4.58
CA GLY A 235 -31.65 6.32 3.74
C GLY A 235 -30.95 7.67 3.72
N ASP A 236 -30.69 8.20 4.90
CA ASP A 236 -30.42 9.62 5.14
C ASP A 236 -28.96 9.88 5.58
N ASN A 237 -28.11 8.85 5.49
CA ASN A 237 -26.72 8.92 5.93
C ASN A 237 -25.87 9.65 4.88
N MET A 238 -25.80 10.98 5.00
CA MET A 238 -25.02 11.83 4.09
C MET A 238 -23.54 11.40 3.99
N TYR A 239 -22.95 10.94 5.10
CA TYR A 239 -21.59 10.39 5.12
C TYR A 239 -21.43 9.15 4.22
N LEU A 240 -22.36 8.19 4.32
CA LEU A 240 -22.35 6.99 3.49
C LEU A 240 -22.50 7.36 2.00
N ARG A 241 -23.42 8.27 1.68
CA ARG A 241 -23.61 8.75 0.30
C ARG A 241 -22.34 9.41 -0.24
N PHE A 242 -21.71 10.29 0.54
CA PHE A 242 -20.49 10.97 0.13
C PHE A 242 -19.38 9.96 -0.20
N ILE A 243 -19.11 8.99 0.68
CA ILE A 243 -18.07 7.97 0.43
C ILE A 243 -18.38 7.14 -0.81
N LEU A 244 -19.62 6.68 -0.98
CA LEU A 244 -19.99 5.85 -2.13
C LEU A 244 -19.78 6.58 -3.46
N TRP A 245 -20.11 7.88 -3.53
CA TRP A 245 -19.89 8.71 -4.71
C TRP A 245 -18.41 9.06 -4.93
N SER A 246 -17.66 9.36 -3.86
CA SER A 246 -16.22 9.61 -3.96
C SER A 246 -15.47 8.39 -4.49
N VAL A 247 -15.78 7.19 -3.99
CA VAL A 247 -15.20 5.93 -4.47
C VAL A 247 -15.57 5.68 -5.93
N ALA A 248 -16.83 5.92 -6.32
CA ALA A 248 -17.26 5.79 -7.70
C ALA A 248 -16.52 6.74 -8.65
N ALA A 249 -16.34 8.00 -8.26
CA ALA A 249 -15.59 8.99 -9.04
C ALA A 249 -14.11 8.58 -9.22
N LEU A 250 -13.45 8.13 -8.16
CA LEU A 250 -12.07 7.64 -8.22
C LEU A 250 -11.95 6.37 -9.08
N ALA A 251 -12.91 5.46 -9.00
CA ALA A 251 -12.93 4.25 -9.81
C ALA A 251 -13.08 4.57 -11.31
N ILE A 252 -13.93 5.54 -11.67
CA ILE A 252 -14.07 6.03 -13.04
C ILE A 252 -12.78 6.70 -13.52
N PHE A 253 -12.16 7.55 -12.70
CA PHE A 253 -10.88 8.18 -13.03
C PHE A 253 -9.81 7.13 -13.32
N ARG A 254 -9.71 6.08 -12.48
CA ARG A 254 -8.80 4.96 -12.69
C ARG A 254 -9.13 4.19 -13.98
N ALA A 255 -10.41 3.96 -14.26
CA ALA A 255 -10.85 3.27 -15.48
C ALA A 255 -10.54 4.05 -16.76
N LEU A 256 -10.63 5.39 -16.73
CA LEU A 256 -10.23 6.25 -17.85
C LEU A 256 -8.72 6.12 -18.10
N GLY A 257 -7.90 6.18 -17.04
CA GLY A 257 -6.46 5.98 -17.14
C GLY A 257 -6.08 4.60 -17.70
N SER A 258 -6.71 3.53 -17.21
CA SER A 258 -6.44 2.18 -17.71
C SER A 258 -6.96 1.95 -19.14
N THR A 259 -8.05 2.59 -19.54
CA THR A 259 -8.56 2.52 -20.91
C THR A 259 -7.63 3.25 -21.87
N ALA A 260 -7.14 4.43 -21.49
CA ALA A 260 -6.14 5.17 -22.28
C ALA A 260 -4.86 4.34 -22.48
N PHE A 261 -4.35 3.70 -21.42
CA PHE A 261 -3.21 2.80 -21.53
C PHE A 261 -3.48 1.60 -22.43
N ALA A 262 -4.65 0.97 -22.32
CA ALA A 262 -5.04 -0.16 -23.18
C ALA A 262 -5.06 0.24 -24.66
N VAL A 263 -5.60 1.42 -25.00
CA VAL A 263 -5.60 1.94 -26.37
C VAL A 263 -4.17 2.16 -26.88
N ILE A 264 -3.29 2.78 -26.09
CA ILE A 264 -1.88 2.97 -26.44
C ILE A 264 -1.19 1.62 -26.67
N ASN A 265 -1.45 0.64 -25.80
CA ASN A 265 -0.87 -0.69 -25.91
C ASN A 265 -1.33 -1.41 -27.20
N VAL A 266 -2.62 -1.34 -27.54
CA VAL A 266 -3.14 -1.87 -28.80
C VAL A 266 -2.49 -1.20 -30.00
N VAL A 267 -2.33 0.13 -29.98
CA VAL A 267 -1.63 0.86 -31.05
C VAL A 267 -0.17 0.41 -31.17
N ASN A 268 0.55 0.26 -30.06
CA ASN A 268 1.93 -0.24 -30.05
C ASN A 268 2.02 -1.67 -30.61
N VAL A 269 1.13 -2.57 -30.20
CA VAL A 269 1.07 -3.95 -30.73
C VAL A 269 0.78 -3.95 -32.23
N VAL A 270 -0.11 -3.08 -32.71
CA VAL A 270 -0.39 -2.95 -34.16
C VAL A 270 0.83 -2.39 -34.91
N VAL A 271 1.51 -1.38 -34.37
CA VAL A 271 2.72 -0.79 -34.98
C VAL A 271 3.87 -1.81 -35.02
N GLU A 272 4.16 -2.47 -33.90
CA GLU A 272 5.17 -3.54 -33.84
C GLU A 272 4.79 -4.73 -34.72
N GLY A 273 3.52 -5.12 -34.75
CA GLY A 273 3.00 -6.16 -35.63
C GLY A 273 3.20 -5.82 -37.10
N ARG A 274 2.91 -4.58 -37.51
CA ARG A 274 3.18 -4.09 -38.86
C ARG A 274 4.66 -4.03 -39.19
N LEU A 275 5.51 -3.60 -38.25
CA LEU A 275 6.97 -3.57 -38.43
C LEU A 275 7.53 -5.00 -38.57
N ARG A 276 7.12 -5.94 -37.72
CA ARG A 276 7.53 -7.35 -37.80
C ARG A 276 7.06 -8.00 -39.10
N LEU A 277 5.85 -7.71 -39.56
CA LEU A 277 5.37 -8.17 -40.86
C LEU A 277 6.18 -7.55 -42.01
N SER A 278 6.55 -6.26 -41.92
CA SER A 278 7.41 -5.59 -42.90
C SER A 278 8.82 -6.16 -42.95
N VAL A 279 9.37 -6.59 -41.80
CA VAL A 279 10.73 -7.18 -41.70
C VAL A 279 10.74 -8.66 -42.08
N LYS A 280 9.63 -9.39 -41.84
CA LYS A 280 9.47 -10.80 -42.23
C LYS A 280 9.06 -11.01 -43.68
N VAL A 281 8.82 -9.96 -44.47
CA VAL A 281 8.67 -10.14 -45.92
C VAL A 281 10.02 -10.66 -46.45
N PRO A 282 10.11 -11.91 -46.91
CA PRO A 282 11.37 -12.46 -47.40
C PRO A 282 11.84 -11.62 -48.60
N SER A 283 13.15 -11.36 -48.73
CA SER A 283 13.71 -10.65 -49.88
C SER A 283 13.34 -11.28 -51.23
N TRP A 284 12.93 -12.55 -51.23
CA TRP A 284 12.42 -13.28 -52.40
C TRP A 284 11.01 -12.84 -52.86
N LEU A 285 10.21 -12.19 -52.00
CA LEU A 285 8.93 -11.55 -52.37
C LEU A 285 9.13 -10.11 -52.91
N GLY A 286 10.37 -9.62 -52.93
CA GLY A 286 10.76 -8.30 -53.44
C GLY A 286 10.43 -8.05 -54.92
N GLY A 287 10.10 -9.09 -55.69
CA GLY A 287 9.61 -8.95 -57.07
C GLY A 287 8.13 -8.55 -57.19
N LEU A 288 7.30 -8.83 -56.17
CA LEU A 288 5.87 -8.52 -56.17
C LEU A 288 5.57 -7.19 -55.45
N GLY A 289 6.36 -6.83 -54.43
CA GLY A 289 6.28 -5.53 -53.76
C GLY A 289 6.66 -4.35 -54.67
N GLY A 290 7.65 -4.53 -55.55
CA GLY A 290 8.01 -3.54 -56.57
C GLY A 290 6.86 -3.26 -57.55
N ARG A 291 6.15 -4.31 -57.99
CA ARG A 291 5.01 -4.19 -58.90
C ARG A 291 3.80 -3.52 -58.27
N LEU A 292 3.51 -3.80 -56.99
CA LEU A 292 2.44 -3.10 -56.27
C LEU A 292 2.80 -1.63 -56.00
N SER A 293 4.06 -1.33 -55.64
CA SER A 293 4.55 0.04 -55.46
C SER A 293 4.48 0.86 -56.76
N GLU A 294 4.84 0.27 -57.91
CA GLU A 294 4.73 0.92 -59.22
C GLU A 294 3.26 1.10 -59.65
N THR A 295 2.37 0.15 -59.32
CA THR A 295 0.94 0.29 -59.61
C THR A 295 0.31 1.40 -58.76
N VAL A 296 0.68 1.53 -57.49
CA VAL A 296 0.17 2.59 -56.60
C VAL A 296 0.77 3.96 -56.95
N SER A 297 2.04 4.05 -57.38
CA SER A 297 2.63 5.32 -57.83
C SER A 297 2.07 5.77 -59.18
N SER A 298 1.77 4.82 -60.09
CA SER A 298 1.08 5.06 -61.36
C SER A 298 -0.31 5.66 -61.14
N VAL A 299 -1.10 5.11 -60.20
CA VAL A 299 -2.42 5.65 -59.85
C VAL A 299 -2.31 7.03 -59.17
N GLY A 300 -1.33 7.24 -58.30
CA GLY A 300 -1.07 8.54 -57.67
C GLY A 300 -0.68 9.64 -58.68
N SER A 301 0.00 9.29 -59.77
CA SER A 301 0.37 10.25 -60.83
C SER A 301 -0.80 10.62 -61.75
N LYS A 302 -1.76 9.70 -61.98
CA LYS A 302 -2.96 9.97 -62.80
C LYS A 302 -4.02 10.81 -62.08
N LEU A 303 -3.99 10.87 -60.76
CA LEU A 303 -4.86 11.75 -59.96
C LEU A 303 -4.33 13.18 -59.82
N LYS A 304 -3.11 13.45 -60.32
CA LYS A 304 -2.44 14.76 -60.19
C LYS A 304 -2.35 15.54 -61.51
N ARG A 305 -3.16 15.18 -62.51
CA ARG A 305 -3.28 15.90 -63.78
C ARG A 305 -4.72 16.31 -64.03
#